data_AF-A0A4Q2DGW7-F1
#
_entry.id   AF-A0A4Q2DGW7-F1
#
_cell.length_a   1.000
_cell.length_b   1.000
_cell.length_c   1.000
_cell.angle_alpha   90.00
_cell.angle_beta   90.00
_cell.angle_gamma   90.00
#
_symmetry.space_group_name_H-M   'P 1'
#
loop_
_entity.id
_entity.type
_entity.pdbx_description
1 polymer ?
#
loop_
_entity_poly.entity_id
_entity_poly.type
_entity_poly.pdbx_seq_one_letter_code
_entity_poly.pdbx_strand_id
1 'polypeptide(L)'
;MSSVTALILGATGQTGQQLLQTLLSTAHFSRVGEYGRRVTASDKLPEASKDKLEQSTIDFEKLDSSGLNAKSWDVVFITLGTTKKAAGGAENFVKIDREYVINAAKEAKVSEGQRLVYLSIGTLAKAMAIAGKLGSENLPVSVQASTVKLQDGTSYTVISNAGALELAKLDL
;
A
#
# COMPACT_ATOMS: atom_id res chain seq x y z
N MET A 1 -19.90 -12.70 -15.30
CA MET A 1 -18.56 -12.35 -14.77
C MET A 1 -18.62 -12.55 -13.26
N SER A 2 -17.68 -13.26 -12.64
CA SER A 2 -17.66 -13.45 -11.19
C SER A 2 -17.43 -12.11 -10.50
N SER A 3 -18.35 -11.71 -9.63
CA SER A 3 -18.33 -10.45 -8.89
C SER A 3 -17.43 -10.58 -7.66
N VAL A 4 -16.20 -10.07 -7.72
CA VAL A 4 -15.22 -10.20 -6.62
C VAL A 4 -15.39 -9.06 -5.62
N THR A 5 -15.29 -9.37 -4.33
CA THR A 5 -15.34 -8.40 -3.24
C THR A 5 -13.94 -8.18 -2.67
N ALA A 6 -13.58 -6.92 -2.43
CA ALA A 6 -12.25 -6.53 -1.97
C ALA A 6 -12.33 -5.67 -0.72
N LEU A 7 -11.49 -5.95 0.26
CA LEU A 7 -11.25 -5.10 1.42
C LEU A 7 -9.86 -4.47 1.31
N ILE A 8 -9.72 -3.19 1.59
CA ILE A 8 -8.43 -2.50 1.67
C ILE A 8 -8.22 -1.92 3.06
N LEU A 9 -7.06 -2.24 3.66
CA LEU A 9 -6.55 -1.66 4.90
C LEU A 9 -5.38 -0.74 4.59
N GLY A 10 -5.49 0.53 5.01
CA GLY A 10 -4.48 1.54 4.72
C GLY A 10 -4.71 2.32 3.41
N ALA A 11 -5.96 2.43 2.97
CA ALA A 11 -6.34 3.13 1.75
C ALA A 11 -5.98 4.62 1.74
N THR A 12 -5.83 5.27 2.90
CA THR A 12 -5.43 6.69 2.95
C THR A 12 -3.93 6.90 2.69
N GLY A 13 -3.12 5.85 2.69
CA GLY A 13 -1.69 5.93 2.35
C GLY A 13 -1.48 6.08 0.84
N GLN A 14 -0.27 6.48 0.40
CA GLN A 14 -0.02 6.77 -1.02
C GLN A 14 -0.34 5.61 -1.95
N THR A 15 0.16 4.40 -1.65
CA THR A 15 -0.19 3.20 -2.40
C THR A 15 -1.67 2.86 -2.27
N GLY A 16 -2.21 2.97 -1.05
CA GLY A 16 -3.60 2.64 -0.76
C GLY A 16 -4.59 3.48 -1.57
N GLN A 17 -4.30 4.77 -1.77
CA GLN A 17 -5.16 5.68 -2.53
C GLN A 17 -5.25 5.25 -4.00
N GLN A 18 -4.09 4.94 -4.60
CA GLN A 18 -4.02 4.46 -5.99
C GLN A 18 -4.71 3.10 -6.14
N LEU A 19 -4.53 2.20 -5.17
CA LEU A 19 -5.21 0.91 -5.16
C LEU A 19 -6.74 1.09 -5.05
N LEU A 20 -7.22 1.91 -4.11
CA LEU A 20 -8.65 2.17 -3.95
C LEU A 20 -9.29 2.70 -5.24
N GLN A 21 -8.67 3.69 -5.90
CA GLN A 21 -9.16 4.21 -7.18
C GLN A 21 -9.19 3.14 -8.28
N THR A 22 -8.18 2.27 -8.32
CA THR A 22 -8.11 1.16 -9.30
C THR A 22 -9.22 0.13 -9.05
N LEU A 23 -9.45 -0.27 -7.80
CA LEU A 23 -10.52 -1.20 -7.44
C LEU A 23 -11.90 -0.62 -7.76
N LEU A 24 -12.10 0.67 -7.47
CA LEU A 24 -13.36 1.36 -7.72
C LEU A 24 -13.67 1.54 -9.22
N SER A 25 -12.66 1.76 -10.05
CA SER A 25 -12.82 1.89 -11.52
C SER A 25 -12.92 0.54 -12.26
N THR A 26 -12.55 -0.56 -11.62
CA THR A 26 -12.52 -1.89 -12.25
C THR A 26 -13.85 -2.63 -12.07
N ALA A 27 -14.49 -3.04 -13.17
CA ALA A 27 -15.78 -3.76 -13.17
C ALA A 27 -15.72 -5.15 -12.51
N HIS A 28 -14.53 -5.76 -12.42
CA HIS A 28 -14.32 -7.06 -11.75
C HIS A 28 -14.67 -7.02 -10.25
N PHE A 29 -14.48 -5.87 -9.59
CA PHE A 29 -14.78 -5.71 -8.17
C PHE A 29 -16.19 -5.13 -8.00
N SER A 30 -17.10 -5.93 -7.46
CA SER A 30 -18.51 -5.54 -7.26
C SER A 30 -18.76 -4.82 -5.94
N ARG A 31 -17.89 -5.03 -4.94
CA ARG A 31 -17.95 -4.39 -3.62
C ARG A 31 -16.54 -4.14 -3.12
N VAL A 32 -16.29 -2.94 -2.64
CA VAL A 32 -14.99 -2.50 -2.14
C VAL A 32 -15.18 -1.95 -0.72
N GLY A 33 -14.48 -2.51 0.26
CA GLY A 33 -14.44 -2.01 1.63
C GLY A 33 -13.15 -1.23 1.89
N GLU A 34 -13.24 -0.04 2.45
CA GLU A 34 -12.09 0.71 3.00
C GLU A 34 -12.19 0.76 4.51
N TYR A 35 -11.29 0.06 5.20
CA TYR A 35 -11.28 -0.01 6.66
C TYR A 35 -9.94 0.51 7.18
N GLY A 36 -9.97 1.46 8.11
CA GLY A 36 -8.74 2.04 8.65
C GLY A 36 -8.97 3.00 9.80
N ARG A 37 -7.89 3.57 10.36
CA ARG A 37 -8.00 4.61 11.40
C ARG A 37 -8.68 5.89 10.91
N ARG A 38 -8.66 6.08 9.60
CA ARG A 38 -9.29 7.15 8.83
C ARG A 38 -9.70 6.55 7.50
N VAL A 39 -10.71 7.14 6.88
CA VAL A 39 -11.20 6.76 5.55
C VAL A 39 -11.00 7.93 4.57
N THR A 40 -10.97 7.61 3.29
CA THR A 40 -10.75 8.56 2.21
C THR A 40 -11.94 9.52 2.12
N ALA A 41 -11.67 10.82 2.09
CA ALA A 41 -12.72 11.83 2.01
C ALA A 41 -13.47 11.76 0.68
N SER A 42 -14.76 12.10 0.71
CA SER A 42 -15.69 11.89 -0.41
C SER A 42 -15.39 12.72 -1.66
N ASP A 43 -14.66 13.83 -1.50
CA ASP A 43 -14.17 14.72 -2.55
C ASP A 43 -12.97 14.12 -3.33
N LYS A 44 -12.30 13.11 -2.76
CA LYS A 44 -11.18 12.39 -3.39
C LYS A 44 -11.60 11.11 -4.10
N LEU A 45 -12.88 10.77 -4.09
CA LEU A 45 -13.42 9.54 -4.64
C LEU A 45 -14.10 9.79 -6.00
N PRO A 46 -13.94 8.88 -6.98
CA PRO A 46 -14.68 8.96 -8.24
C PRO A 46 -16.20 8.85 -8.00
N GLU A 47 -16.98 9.79 -8.55
CA GLU A 47 -18.45 9.80 -8.43
C GLU A 47 -19.09 8.48 -8.89
N ALA A 48 -18.67 7.97 -10.04
CA ALA A 48 -19.28 6.80 -10.70
C ALA A 48 -19.12 5.46 -9.94
N SER A 49 -18.38 5.44 -8.82
CA SER A 49 -18.03 4.20 -8.11
C SER A 49 -18.39 4.22 -6.62
N LYS A 50 -19.06 5.28 -6.13
CA LYS A 50 -19.45 5.41 -4.72
C LYS A 50 -20.44 4.32 -4.27
N ASP A 51 -21.31 3.86 -5.18
CA ASP A 51 -22.37 2.89 -4.87
C ASP A 51 -21.85 1.51 -4.42
N LYS A 52 -20.60 1.17 -4.78
CA LYS A 52 -19.97 -0.10 -4.38
C LYS A 52 -18.93 0.05 -3.27
N LEU A 53 -18.71 1.25 -2.74
CA LEU A 53 -17.76 1.52 -1.67
C LEU A 53 -18.43 1.46 -0.30
N GLU A 54 -17.84 0.70 0.62
CA GLU A 54 -18.19 0.68 2.04
C GLU A 54 -17.01 1.21 2.84
N GLN A 55 -17.23 2.18 3.73
CA GLN A 55 -16.17 2.77 4.55
C GLN A 55 -16.40 2.48 6.03
N SER A 56 -15.35 2.12 6.76
CA SER A 56 -15.41 1.94 8.21
C SER A 56 -14.15 2.47 8.89
N THR A 57 -14.36 3.24 9.96
CA THR A 57 -13.26 3.62 10.85
C THR A 57 -13.07 2.54 11.90
N ILE A 58 -11.86 2.03 12.05
CA ILE A 58 -11.53 0.96 13.01
C ILE A 58 -10.38 1.36 13.93
N ASP A 59 -10.38 0.77 15.13
CA ASP A 59 -9.27 0.82 16.08
C ASP A 59 -8.40 -0.45 15.95
N PHE A 60 -7.15 -0.29 15.53
CA PHE A 60 -6.22 -1.41 15.37
C PHE A 60 -5.74 -1.99 16.70
N GLU A 61 -6.01 -1.34 17.82
CA GLU A 61 -5.80 -1.91 19.16
C GLU A 61 -6.96 -2.82 19.60
N LYS A 62 -8.12 -2.76 18.92
CA LYS A 62 -9.36 -3.46 19.28
C LYS A 62 -10.01 -4.14 18.08
N LEU A 63 -9.26 -5.05 17.46
CA LEU A 63 -9.67 -5.69 16.21
C LEU A 63 -10.86 -6.65 16.35
N ASP A 64 -11.11 -7.18 17.54
CA ASP A 64 -12.28 -7.99 17.88
C ASP A 64 -13.61 -7.28 17.60
N SER A 65 -13.62 -5.95 17.66
CA SER A 65 -14.79 -5.09 17.38
C SER A 65 -14.71 -4.35 16.04
N SER A 66 -13.69 -4.64 15.22
CA SER A 66 -13.42 -3.90 13.98
C SER A 66 -14.40 -4.18 12.84
N GLY A 67 -15.11 -5.32 12.90
CA GLY A 67 -15.96 -5.80 11.82
C GLY A 67 -15.20 -6.28 10.58
N LEU A 68 -13.88 -6.49 10.66
CA LEU A 68 -13.08 -7.04 9.55
C LEU A 68 -13.53 -8.45 9.16
N ASN A 69 -14.00 -9.24 10.14
CA ASN A 69 -14.56 -10.58 9.95
C ASN A 69 -16.09 -10.58 9.75
N ALA A 70 -16.77 -9.43 9.87
CA ALA A 70 -18.24 -9.37 9.85
C ALA A 70 -18.83 -9.65 8.47
N LYS A 71 -18.04 -9.45 7.41
CA LYS A 71 -18.42 -9.76 6.02
C LYS A 71 -17.35 -10.64 5.38
N SER A 72 -17.79 -11.56 4.54
CA SER A 72 -16.85 -12.31 3.70
C SER A 72 -16.33 -11.40 2.59
N TRP A 73 -15.00 -11.38 2.43
CA TRP A 73 -14.29 -10.68 1.36
C TRP A 73 -13.48 -11.70 0.58
N ASP A 74 -13.52 -11.67 -0.75
CA ASP A 74 -12.73 -12.59 -1.58
C ASP A 74 -11.24 -12.25 -1.54
N VAL A 75 -10.91 -10.96 -1.37
CA VAL A 75 -9.54 -10.45 -1.28
C VAL A 75 -9.44 -9.39 -0.20
N VAL A 76 -8.41 -9.47 0.64
CA VAL A 76 -8.01 -8.40 1.57
C VAL A 76 -6.64 -7.88 1.16
N PHE A 77 -6.57 -6.60 0.84
CA PHE A 77 -5.36 -5.87 0.55
C PHE A 77 -4.90 -5.11 1.80
N ILE A 78 -3.63 -5.26 2.15
CA ILE A 78 -3.02 -4.57 3.29
C ILE A 78 -1.89 -3.69 2.74
N THR A 79 -2.12 -2.38 2.80
CA THR A 79 -1.16 -1.33 2.42
C THR A 79 -0.85 -0.44 3.62
N LEU A 80 -0.95 -0.98 4.83
CA LEU A 80 -0.52 -0.32 6.05
C LEU A 80 1.00 -0.16 6.02
N GLY A 81 1.47 0.99 6.49
CA GLY A 81 2.87 1.25 6.68
C GLY A 81 3.07 2.59 7.38
N THR A 82 4.21 2.74 8.05
CA THR A 82 4.61 3.99 8.68
C THR A 82 6.12 4.22 8.54
N THR A 83 6.61 5.35 9.02
CA THR A 83 8.06 5.58 9.16
C THR A 83 8.40 5.63 10.64
N LYS A 84 9.65 5.34 11.02
CA LYS A 84 10.11 5.48 12.42
C LYS A 84 9.78 6.85 13.01
N LYS A 85 9.94 7.91 12.20
CA LYS A 85 9.61 9.29 12.59
C LYS A 85 8.11 9.46 12.84
N ALA A 86 7.25 9.03 11.92
CA ALA A 86 5.80 9.15 12.07
C ALA A 86 5.23 8.24 13.17
N ALA A 87 5.87 7.11 13.45
CA ALA A 87 5.52 6.22 14.53
C ALA A 87 5.95 6.74 15.92
N GLY A 88 6.88 7.69 15.98
CA GLY A 88 7.40 8.22 17.24
C GLY A 88 8.41 7.29 17.93
N GLY A 89 9.07 6.39 17.19
CA GLY A 89 10.09 5.50 17.74
C GLY A 89 10.18 4.16 17.04
N ALA A 90 11.22 3.39 17.36
CA ALA A 90 11.45 2.06 16.80
C ALA A 90 10.39 1.04 17.27
N GLU A 91 9.98 1.10 18.53
CA GLU A 91 8.96 0.21 19.09
C GLU A 91 7.61 0.40 18.41
N ASN A 92 7.12 1.64 18.33
CA ASN A 92 5.88 1.96 17.63
C ASN A 92 5.97 1.67 16.12
N PHE A 93 7.15 1.79 15.53
CA PHE A 93 7.35 1.38 14.13
C PHE A 93 7.12 -0.11 13.97
N VAL A 94 7.71 -0.97 14.82
CA VAL A 94 7.47 -2.42 14.80
C VAL A 94 5.99 -2.72 15.02
N LYS A 95 5.37 -2.07 16.01
CA LYS A 95 3.95 -2.23 16.32
C LYS A 95 3.07 -1.95 15.09
N ILE A 96 3.23 -0.79 14.46
CA ILE A 96 2.36 -0.35 13.37
C ILE A 96 2.70 -1.07 12.05
N ASP A 97 3.98 -1.15 11.69
CA ASP A 97 4.43 -1.61 10.37
C ASP A 97 4.42 -3.15 10.26
N ARG A 98 4.42 -3.85 11.41
CA ARG A 98 4.45 -5.31 11.45
C ARG A 98 3.27 -5.91 12.21
N GLU A 99 3.07 -5.52 13.47
CA GLU A 99 2.06 -6.20 14.32
C GLU A 99 0.64 -5.92 13.84
N TYR A 100 0.30 -4.66 13.52
CA TYR A 100 -1.02 -4.35 12.98
C TYR A 100 -1.30 -5.06 11.66
N VAL A 101 -0.31 -5.18 10.77
CA VAL A 101 -0.44 -5.92 9.51
C VAL A 101 -0.80 -7.38 9.80
N ILE A 102 -0.06 -8.03 10.69
CA ILE A 102 -0.28 -9.44 11.04
C ILE A 102 -1.64 -9.63 11.72
N ASN A 103 -1.97 -8.79 12.70
CA ASN A 103 -3.21 -8.94 13.47
C ASN A 103 -4.44 -8.66 12.61
N ALA A 104 -4.39 -7.63 11.74
CA ALA A 104 -5.50 -7.36 10.83
C ALA A 104 -5.65 -8.45 9.75
N ALA A 105 -4.55 -9.03 9.28
CA ALA A 105 -4.60 -10.17 8.36
C ALA A 105 -5.26 -11.39 9.01
N LYS A 106 -4.95 -11.67 10.28
CA LYS A 106 -5.58 -12.75 11.06
C LYS A 106 -7.06 -12.48 11.30
N GLU A 107 -7.40 -11.27 11.72
CA GLU A 107 -8.79 -10.89 12.00
C GLU A 107 -9.66 -10.98 10.74
N ALA A 108 -9.16 -10.47 9.61
CA ALA A 108 -9.93 -10.48 8.36
C ALA A 108 -10.04 -11.87 7.70
N LYS A 109 -9.24 -12.86 8.13
CA LYS A 109 -9.19 -14.19 7.54
C LYS A 109 -10.35 -15.05 8.02
N VAL A 110 -11.36 -15.25 7.17
CA VAL A 110 -12.60 -15.96 7.52
C VAL A 110 -12.82 -17.27 6.74
N SER A 111 -12.05 -17.53 5.68
CA SER A 111 -12.18 -18.76 4.90
C SER A 111 -10.88 -19.13 4.17
N GLU A 112 -10.67 -20.41 3.85
CA GLU A 112 -9.50 -20.91 3.12
C GLU A 112 -9.34 -20.26 1.73
N GLY A 113 -10.45 -20.09 0.99
CA GLY A 113 -10.45 -19.52 -0.37
C GLY A 113 -10.18 -18.01 -0.45
N GLN A 114 -10.22 -17.30 0.68
CA GLN A 114 -9.94 -15.86 0.74
C GLN A 114 -8.45 -15.57 0.54
N ARG A 115 -8.17 -14.59 -0.32
CA ARG A 115 -6.80 -14.15 -0.62
C ARG A 115 -6.41 -12.97 0.29
N LEU A 116 -5.21 -13.03 0.84
CA LEU A 116 -4.60 -11.94 1.61
C LEU A 116 -3.39 -11.43 0.82
N VAL A 117 -3.33 -10.13 0.53
CA VAL A 117 -2.28 -9.50 -0.26
C VAL A 117 -1.68 -8.35 0.53
N TYR A 118 -0.38 -8.43 0.83
CA TYR A 118 0.36 -7.38 1.54
C TYR A 118 1.47 -6.81 0.64
N LEU A 119 1.67 -5.49 0.70
CA LEU A 119 2.78 -4.83 0.03
C LEU A 119 3.70 -4.15 1.06
N SER A 120 4.92 -4.66 1.19
CA SER A 120 5.99 -3.99 1.95
C SER A 120 6.65 -2.89 1.13
N ILE A 121 6.68 -1.68 1.67
CA ILE A 121 7.35 -0.53 1.05
C ILE A 121 8.83 -0.40 1.45
N GLY A 122 9.29 -1.18 2.45
CA GLY A 122 10.66 -1.11 2.96
C GLY A 122 11.72 -1.37 1.87
N THR A 123 11.39 -2.23 0.91
CA THR A 123 12.24 -2.53 -0.25
C THR A 123 12.49 -1.29 -1.11
N LEU A 124 11.45 -0.53 -1.43
CA LEU A 124 11.58 0.70 -2.23
C LEU A 124 12.33 1.79 -1.45
N ALA A 125 12.10 1.90 -0.14
CA ALA A 125 12.85 2.83 0.71
C ALA A 125 14.36 2.50 0.73
N LYS A 126 14.71 1.21 0.84
CA LYS A 126 16.11 0.74 0.73
C LYS A 126 16.70 1.09 -0.63
N ALA A 127 15.98 0.84 -1.72
CA ALA A 127 16.42 1.21 -3.07
C ALA A 127 16.73 2.71 -3.18
N MET A 128 15.83 3.58 -2.70
CA MET A 128 16.03 5.03 -2.72
C MET A 128 17.27 5.47 -1.94
N ALA A 129 17.50 4.87 -0.77
CA ALA A 129 18.68 5.17 0.04
C ALA A 129 19.98 4.76 -0.65
N ILE A 130 20.00 3.58 -1.30
CA ILE A 130 21.16 3.12 -2.08
C ILE A 130 21.38 4.00 -3.31
N ALA A 131 20.31 4.38 -4.03
CA ALA A 131 20.42 5.28 -5.17
C ALA A 131 21.06 6.61 -4.77
N GLY A 132 20.61 7.19 -3.65
CA GLY A 132 21.18 8.42 -3.10
C GLY A 132 22.64 8.25 -2.65
N LYS A 133 23.01 7.09 -2.10
CA LYS A 133 24.39 6.78 -1.68
C LYS A 133 25.34 6.62 -2.87
N LEU A 134 24.91 5.90 -3.91
CA LEU A 134 25.75 5.63 -5.10
C LEU A 134 25.85 6.87 -6.01
N GLY A 135 24.78 7.67 -6.09
CA GLY A 135 24.67 8.71 -7.10
C GLY A 135 24.32 8.14 -8.47
N SER A 136 23.75 8.98 -9.33
CA SER A 136 23.18 8.57 -10.62
C SER A 136 24.17 7.94 -11.59
N GLU A 137 25.45 8.31 -11.49
CA GLU A 137 26.52 7.82 -12.36
C GLU A 137 27.02 6.42 -11.98
N ASN A 138 26.80 5.99 -10.74
CA ASN A 138 27.30 4.71 -10.21
C ASN A 138 26.19 3.67 -10.01
N LEU A 139 24.99 3.90 -10.55
CA LEU A 139 23.92 2.91 -10.50
C LEU A 139 24.28 1.69 -11.37
N PRO A 140 24.08 0.46 -10.90
CA PRO A 140 24.32 -0.73 -11.71
C PRO A 140 23.47 -0.73 -12.99
N VAL A 141 24.03 -1.25 -14.08
CA VAL A 141 23.33 -1.38 -15.37
C VAL A 141 22.03 -2.18 -15.26
N SER A 142 21.96 -3.16 -14.35
CA SER A 142 20.76 -3.96 -14.08
C SER A 142 19.55 -3.14 -13.61
N VAL A 143 19.78 -1.97 -13.02
CA VAL A 143 18.72 -1.04 -12.58
C VAL A 143 18.03 -0.38 -13.77
N GLN A 144 18.70 -0.31 -14.93
CA GLN A 144 18.19 0.33 -16.15
C GLN A 144 17.66 1.74 -15.90
N ALA A 145 18.37 2.51 -15.07
CA ALA A 145 18.01 3.88 -14.76
C ALA A 145 18.16 4.78 -15.99
N SER A 146 17.28 5.75 -16.13
CA SER A 146 17.32 6.73 -17.22
C SER A 146 17.36 8.15 -16.68
N THR A 147 18.06 9.06 -17.37
CA THR A 147 18.07 10.47 -17.01
C THR A 147 17.03 11.23 -17.82
N VAL A 148 16.15 11.96 -17.13
CA VAL A 148 15.24 12.91 -17.76
C VAL A 148 15.82 14.31 -17.60
N LYS A 149 15.89 15.05 -18.72
CA LYS A 149 16.25 16.47 -18.74
C LYS A 149 14.99 17.31 -18.89
N LEU A 150 14.83 18.27 -17.99
CA LEU A 150 13.76 19.26 -18.01
C LEU A 150 14.13 20.42 -18.92
N GLN A 151 13.12 21.22 -19.28
CA GLN A 151 13.28 22.37 -20.17
C GLN A 151 14.20 23.47 -19.59
N ASP A 152 14.30 23.55 -18.26
CA ASP A 152 15.15 24.50 -17.54
C ASP A 152 16.61 24.02 -17.38
N GLY A 153 16.96 22.87 -17.97
CA GLY A 153 18.29 22.27 -17.88
C GLY A 153 18.50 21.39 -16.64
N THR A 154 17.56 21.35 -15.70
CA THR A 154 17.59 20.42 -14.55
C THR A 154 17.47 18.98 -15.06
N SER A 155 18.16 18.04 -14.40
CA SER A 155 18.00 16.61 -14.71
C SER A 155 17.75 15.79 -13.45
N TYR A 156 17.03 14.68 -13.62
CA TYR A 156 16.80 13.72 -12.55
C TYR A 156 16.83 12.29 -13.10
N THR A 157 17.16 11.35 -12.22
CA THR A 157 17.23 9.94 -12.54
C THR A 157 15.88 9.28 -12.27
N VAL A 158 15.38 8.56 -13.28
CA VAL A 158 14.20 7.71 -13.19
C VAL A 158 14.65 6.28 -12.95
N ILE A 159 14.14 5.70 -11.88
CA ILE A 159 14.30 4.28 -11.56
C ILE A 159 12.91 3.66 -11.62
N SER A 160 12.72 2.67 -12.49
CA SER A 160 11.46 1.94 -12.59
C SER A 160 11.22 1.05 -11.36
N ASN A 161 10.00 0.54 -11.17
CA ASN A 161 9.73 -0.43 -10.10
C ASN A 161 10.64 -1.65 -10.18
N ALA A 162 10.90 -2.17 -11.39
CA ALA A 162 11.82 -3.28 -11.59
C ALA A 162 13.27 -2.90 -11.20
N GLY A 163 13.72 -1.72 -11.62
CA GLY A 163 15.03 -1.20 -11.24
C GLY A 163 15.19 -1.00 -9.73
N ALA A 164 14.15 -0.51 -9.06
CA ALA A 164 14.15 -0.33 -7.61
C ALA A 164 14.25 -1.67 -6.87
N LEU A 165 13.60 -2.72 -7.39
CA LEU A 165 13.73 -4.07 -6.83
C LEU A 165 15.14 -4.64 -7.01
N GLU A 166 15.77 -4.44 -8.16
CA GLU A 166 17.18 -4.82 -8.36
C GLU A 166 18.11 -4.06 -7.40
N LEU A 167 17.90 -2.76 -7.25
CA LEU A 167 18.73 -1.91 -6.41
C LEU A 167 18.59 -2.27 -4.92
N ALA A 168 17.40 -2.64 -4.47
CA ALA A 168 17.16 -3.04 -3.08
C ALA A 168 17.87 -4.35 -2.67
N LYS A 169 18.35 -5.15 -3.63
CA LYS A 169 19.15 -6.36 -3.36
C LYS A 169 20.57 -6.04 -2.90
N LEU A 170 21.07 -4.84 -3.19
CA LEU A 170 22.39 -4.42 -2.74
C LEU A 170 22.38 -4.12 -1.23
N ASP A 171 23.53 -4.22 -0.59
CA ASP A 171 23.67 -3.83 0.81
C ASP A 171 23.84 -2.31 0.95
N LEU A 172 23.19 -1.77 1.99
CA LEU A 172 23.21 -0.34 2.33
C LEU A 172 24.51 0.07 3.00
#